data_AF-A0A1I0EFA5-F1
#
_entry.id   AF-A0A1I0EFA5-F1
#
_cell.length_a   1.000
_cell.length_b   1.000
_cell.length_c   1.000
_cell.angle_alpha   90.00
_cell.angle_beta   90.00
_cell.angle_gamma   90.00
#
_symmetry.space_group_name_H-M   'P 1'
#
loop_
_entity.id
_entity.type
_entity.pdbx_description
1 polymer ?
#
loop_
_entity_poly.entity_id
_entity_poly.type
_entity_poly.pdbx_seq_one_letter_code
_entity_poly.pdbx_strand_id
1 'polypeptide(L)'
;METTEEKPKKRKKRASPNRIKHNRMAALIAKTEGFGLLKNKSQRSELASEVMARYGEDIFHKRYYGIIETAECIYWFGILPRKVNELIDTYDSAKDIAKLLGHTELRIQRAMDHVVSDNINNILDDADKWTG
;
A
#
# COMPACT_ATOMS: atom_id res chain seq x y z
N MET A 1 -45.79 -16.70 4.45
CA MET A 1 -44.57 -16.96 3.64
C MET A 1 -44.19 -15.63 3.01
N GLU A 2 -43.27 -14.89 3.62
CA GLU A 2 -42.77 -13.63 3.09
C GLU A 2 -41.57 -13.92 2.19
N THR A 3 -41.70 -13.59 0.91
CA THR A 3 -40.62 -13.62 -0.06
C THR A 3 -39.71 -12.42 0.18
N THR A 4 -38.50 -12.67 0.70
CA THR A 4 -37.44 -11.67 0.78
C THR A 4 -36.95 -11.33 -0.62
N GLU A 5 -37.42 -10.20 -1.16
CA GLU A 5 -36.87 -9.61 -2.38
C GLU A 5 -35.39 -9.26 -2.18
N GLU A 6 -34.52 -10.08 -2.76
CA GLU A 6 -33.08 -9.86 -2.79
C GLU A 6 -32.79 -8.61 -3.64
N LYS A 7 -32.52 -7.47 -3.00
CA LYS A 7 -32.15 -6.24 -3.70
C LYS A 7 -31.00 -6.51 -4.68
N PRO A 8 -31.06 -6.01 -5.93
CA PRO A 8 -30.04 -6.28 -6.93
C PRO A 8 -28.67 -5.82 -6.43
N LYS A 9 -27.71 -6.75 -6.35
CA LYS A 9 -26.30 -6.48 -6.00
C LYS A 9 -25.79 -5.37 -6.92
N LYS A 10 -25.53 -4.18 -6.35
CA LYS A 10 -24.96 -3.04 -7.10
C LYS A 10 -23.72 -3.53 -7.84
N ARG A 11 -23.77 -3.55 -9.18
CA ARG A 11 -22.60 -3.84 -10.01
C ARG A 11 -21.45 -2.92 -9.58
N LYS A 12 -20.33 -3.48 -9.13
CA LYS A 12 -19.12 -2.71 -8.79
C LYS A 12 -18.75 -1.87 -10.03
N LYS A 13 -18.93 -0.54 -9.96
CA LYS A 13 -18.47 0.38 -11.01
C LYS A 13 -16.96 0.19 -11.17
N ARG A 14 -16.50 -0.10 -12.39
CA ARG A 14 -15.06 -0.19 -12.70
C ARG A 14 -14.38 1.11 -12.26
N ALA A 15 -13.21 0.99 -11.62
CA ALA A 15 -12.43 2.16 -11.24
C ALA A 15 -12.06 2.97 -12.50
N SER A 16 -12.03 4.30 -12.39
CA SER A 16 -11.60 5.14 -13.51
C SER A 16 -10.14 4.87 -13.85
N PRO A 17 -9.71 5.00 -15.12
CA PRO A 17 -8.30 4.80 -15.51
C PRO A 17 -7.32 5.65 -14.69
N ASN A 18 -7.71 6.88 -14.34
CA ASN A 18 -6.92 7.76 -13.48
C ASN A 18 -6.73 7.18 -12.07
N ARG A 19 -7.78 6.59 -11.48
CA ARG A 19 -7.69 5.97 -10.16
C ARG A 19 -6.82 4.71 -10.18
N ILE A 20 -6.89 3.93 -11.25
CA ILE A 20 -6.03 2.76 -11.43
C ILE A 20 -4.56 3.19 -11.49
N LYS A 21 -4.24 4.18 -12.34
CA LYS A 21 -2.87 4.69 -12.47
C LYS A 21 -2.36 5.33 -11.16
N HIS A 22 -3.20 6.09 -10.47
CA HIS A 22 -2.89 6.67 -9.15
C HIS A 22 -2.54 5.60 -8.12
N ASN A 23 -3.41 4.59 -7.97
CA ASN A 23 -3.18 3.49 -7.02
C ASN A 23 -1.92 2.69 -7.35
N ARG A 24 -1.67 2.44 -8.65
CA ARG A 24 -0.44 1.76 -9.08
C ARG A 24 0.79 2.56 -8.72
N MET A 25 0.79 3.87 -9.00
CA MET A 25 1.93 4.71 -8.68
C MET A 25 2.15 4.85 -7.17
N ALA A 26 1.08 4.99 -6.39
CA ALA A 26 1.13 4.94 -4.93
C ALA A 26 1.73 3.61 -4.43
N ALA A 27 1.39 2.49 -5.07
CA ALA A 27 1.94 1.18 -4.73
C ALA A 27 3.44 1.07 -5.06
N LEU A 28 3.89 1.60 -6.20
CA LEU A 28 5.32 1.63 -6.54
C LEU A 28 6.12 2.46 -5.55
N ILE A 29 5.61 3.64 -5.18
CA ILE A 29 6.21 4.48 -4.14
C ILE A 29 6.28 3.72 -2.81
N ALA A 30 5.16 3.10 -2.38
CA ALA A 30 5.10 2.37 -1.12
C ALA A 30 6.04 1.15 -1.08
N LYS A 31 6.26 0.48 -2.22
CA LYS A 31 7.19 -0.66 -2.38
C LYS A 31 8.66 -0.23 -2.38
N THR A 32 8.94 1.03 -2.67
CA THR A 32 10.31 1.54 -2.75
C THR A 32 11.02 1.35 -1.42
N GLU A 33 12.24 0.82 -1.49
CA GLU A 33 13.06 0.57 -0.31
C GLU A 33 13.24 1.86 0.52
N GLY A 34 13.19 1.74 1.84
CA GLY A 34 13.32 2.87 2.75
C GLY A 34 12.06 3.73 2.92
N PHE A 35 11.01 3.59 2.09
CA PHE A 35 9.79 4.41 2.21
C PHE A 35 9.18 4.37 3.62
N GLY A 36 9.08 3.18 4.22
CA GLY A 36 8.54 2.99 5.56
C GLY A 36 9.37 3.61 6.69
N LEU A 37 10.64 3.94 6.43
CA LEU A 37 11.56 4.52 7.39
C LEU A 37 11.51 6.06 7.39
N LEU A 38 10.84 6.66 6.40
CA LEU A 38 10.74 8.11 6.26
C LEU A 38 9.85 8.71 7.35
N LYS A 39 10.38 9.71 8.05
CA LYS A 39 9.77 10.26 9.27
C LYS A 39 8.78 11.39 8.98
N ASN A 40 8.97 12.13 7.89
CA ASN A 40 8.18 13.31 7.59
C ASN A 40 7.69 13.33 6.13
N LYS A 41 6.69 14.19 5.88
CA LYS A 41 6.05 14.32 4.57
C LYS A 41 7.01 14.84 3.49
N SER A 42 8.00 15.66 3.85
CA SER A 42 8.98 16.20 2.90
C SER A 42 9.83 15.08 2.30
N GLN A 43 10.39 14.22 3.15
CA GLN A 43 11.17 13.05 2.72
C GLN A 43 10.36 12.12 1.82
N ARG A 44 9.09 11.87 2.18
CA ARG A 44 8.19 11.04 1.37
C ARG A 44 7.89 11.69 0.02
N SER A 45 7.73 13.00 -0.01
CA SER A 45 7.49 13.76 -1.25
C SER A 45 8.69 13.71 -2.18
N GLU A 46 9.90 13.83 -1.63
CA GLU A 46 11.15 13.75 -2.39
C GLU A 46 11.32 12.35 -3.01
N LEU A 47 11.22 11.29 -2.21
CA LEU A 47 11.27 9.91 -2.70
C LEU A 47 10.18 9.65 -3.76
N ALA A 48 8.94 10.08 -3.47
CA ALA A 48 7.84 9.88 -4.39
C ALA A 48 8.08 10.60 -5.73
N SER A 49 8.62 11.82 -5.70
CA SER A 49 8.99 12.57 -6.90
C SER A 49 10.04 11.82 -7.73
N GLU A 50 11.10 11.31 -7.09
CA GLU A 50 12.14 10.54 -7.76
C GLU A 50 11.60 9.25 -8.40
N VAL A 51 10.78 8.51 -7.65
CA VAL A 51 10.17 7.26 -8.15
C VAL A 51 9.27 7.56 -9.35
N MET A 52 8.40 8.56 -9.24
CA MET A 52 7.48 8.95 -10.32
C MET A 52 8.21 9.42 -11.58
N ALA A 53 9.29 10.19 -11.42
CA ALA A 53 10.09 10.67 -12.54
C ALA A 53 10.68 9.52 -13.39
N ARG A 54 11.02 8.38 -12.77
CA ARG A 54 11.51 7.17 -13.49
C ARG A 54 10.46 6.60 -14.45
N TYR A 55 9.18 6.88 -14.21
CA TYR A 55 8.07 6.45 -15.06
C TYR A 55 7.51 7.58 -15.94
N GLY A 56 8.22 8.72 -16.05
CA GLY A 56 7.76 9.89 -16.82
C GLY A 56 6.55 10.59 -16.19
N GLU A 57 6.36 10.45 -14.88
CA GLU A 57 5.25 11.04 -14.14
C GLU A 57 5.70 12.21 -13.27
N ASP A 58 4.81 13.19 -13.09
CA ASP A 58 5.01 14.35 -12.24
C ASP A 58 4.06 14.32 -11.05
N ILE A 59 4.60 14.30 -9.84
CA ILE A 59 3.87 14.28 -8.57
C ILE A 59 2.97 15.51 -8.39
N PHE A 60 3.32 16.65 -8.96
CA PHE A 60 2.54 17.89 -8.83
C PHE A 60 1.32 17.93 -9.75
N HIS A 61 1.21 16.98 -10.70
CA HIS A 61 0.05 16.89 -11.56
C HIS A 61 -1.20 16.57 -10.73
N LYS A 62 -2.29 17.31 -10.96
CA LYS A 62 -3.59 17.19 -10.23
C LYS A 62 -4.16 15.78 -10.07
N ARG A 63 -3.75 14.84 -10.92
CA ARG A 63 -4.22 13.45 -10.90
C ARG A 63 -3.57 12.62 -9.79
N TYR A 64 -2.47 13.12 -9.22
CA TYR A 64 -1.70 12.51 -8.14
C TYR A 64 -1.84 13.28 -6.82
N TYR A 65 -2.82 14.17 -6.73
CA TYR A 65 -3.21 14.72 -5.44
C TYR A 65 -3.54 13.57 -4.46
N GLY A 66 -2.96 13.64 -3.26
CA GLY A 66 -3.14 12.60 -2.25
C GLY A 66 -2.33 11.31 -2.48
N ILE A 67 -1.39 11.28 -3.43
CA ILE A 67 -0.63 10.05 -3.74
C ILE A 67 0.26 9.61 -2.58
N ILE A 68 0.84 10.55 -1.83
CA ILE A 68 1.69 10.25 -0.67
C ILE A 68 0.85 9.58 0.42
N GLU A 69 -0.31 10.15 0.75
CA GLU A 69 -1.25 9.61 1.73
C GLU A 69 -1.72 8.20 1.31
N THR A 70 -1.93 8.00 0.01
CA THR A 70 -2.32 6.69 -0.52
C THR A 70 -1.17 5.68 -0.45
N ALA A 71 0.05 6.09 -0.74
CA ALA A 71 1.25 5.26 -0.61
C ALA A 71 1.47 4.86 0.87
N GLU A 72 1.24 5.78 1.80
CA GLU A 72 1.28 5.49 3.24
C GLU A 72 0.23 4.45 3.62
N CYS A 73 -1.02 4.61 3.19
CA CYS A 73 -2.06 3.61 3.45
C CYS A 73 -1.69 2.23 2.88
N ILE A 74 -1.20 2.17 1.65
CA ILE A 74 -0.77 0.91 1.02
C ILE A 74 0.40 0.30 1.80
N TYR A 75 1.34 1.11 2.27
CA TYR A 75 2.45 0.62 3.09
C TYR A 75 1.94 0.00 4.40
N TRP A 76 1.13 0.74 5.15
CA TRP A 76 0.68 0.31 6.49
C TRP A 76 -0.28 -0.87 6.47
N PHE A 77 -1.17 -0.94 5.48
CA PHE A 77 -2.25 -1.94 5.43
C PHE A 77 -2.04 -3.03 4.37
N GLY A 78 -0.91 -2.97 3.66
CA GLY A 78 -0.57 -3.96 2.63
C GLY A 78 0.85 -4.47 2.79
N ILE A 79 1.82 -3.60 2.52
CA ILE A 79 3.22 -4.01 2.41
C ILE A 79 3.78 -4.44 3.76
N LEU A 80 3.57 -3.67 4.82
CA LEU A 80 4.10 -4.00 6.14
C LEU A 80 3.49 -5.32 6.67
N PRO A 81 2.16 -5.53 6.68
CA PRO A 81 1.58 -6.82 7.07
C PRO A 81 2.10 -8.00 6.24
N ARG A 82 2.26 -7.86 4.92
CA ARG A 82 2.85 -8.91 4.07
C ARG A 82 4.28 -9.25 4.52
N LYS A 83 5.13 -8.23 4.70
CA LYS A 83 6.52 -8.43 5.17
C LYS A 83 6.57 -9.08 6.55
N VAL A 84 5.68 -8.69 7.46
CA VAL A 84 5.62 -9.28 8.80
C VAL A 84 5.20 -10.74 8.74
N ASN A 85 4.19 -11.07 7.94
CA ASN A 85 3.74 -12.46 7.75
C ASN A 85 4.82 -13.35 7.10
N GLU A 86 5.67 -12.80 6.24
CA GLU A 86 6.83 -13.54 5.68
C GLU A 86 7.91 -13.84 6.72
N LEU A 87 7.98 -13.04 7.80
CA LEU A 87 9.02 -13.13 8.83
C LEU A 87 8.56 -13.84 10.11
N ILE A 88 7.25 -13.96 10.33
CA ILE A 88 6.67 -14.41 11.61
C ILE A 88 7.12 -15.83 12.00
N ASP A 89 7.32 -16.72 11.04
CA ASP A 89 7.78 -18.09 11.28
C ASP A 89 9.31 -18.19 11.43
N THR A 90 10.04 -17.14 11.07
CA THR A 90 11.52 -17.11 11.11
C THR A 90 12.06 -16.44 12.37
N TYR A 91 11.29 -15.54 12.99
CA TYR A 91 11.74 -14.74 14.13
C TYR A 91 10.93 -15.06 15.39
N ASP A 92 11.62 -15.25 16.51
CA ASP A 92 11.00 -15.63 17.79
C ASP A 92 10.18 -14.51 18.43
N SER A 93 10.32 -13.25 17.99
CA SER A 93 9.62 -12.12 18.59
C SER A 93 9.31 -10.97 17.63
N ALA A 94 8.20 -10.26 17.92
CA ALA A 94 7.84 -9.02 17.22
C ALA A 94 8.91 -7.92 17.36
N LYS A 95 9.69 -7.95 18.45
CA LYS A 95 10.79 -7.02 18.71
C LYS A 95 11.94 -7.21 17.72
N ASP A 96 12.26 -8.45 17.35
CA ASP A 96 13.33 -8.73 16.38
C ASP A 96 12.93 -8.33 14.96
N ILE A 97 11.68 -8.62 14.59
CA ILE A 97 11.08 -8.15 13.33
C ILE A 97 11.07 -6.61 13.29
N ALA A 98 10.74 -5.95 14.40
CA ALA A 98 10.73 -4.49 14.50
C ALA A 98 12.14 -3.90 14.28
N LYS A 99 13.17 -4.51 14.88
CA LYS A 99 14.56 -4.11 14.68
C LYS A 99 14.99 -4.28 13.23
N LEU A 100 14.65 -5.41 12.60
CA LEU A 100 14.98 -5.69 11.19
C LEU A 100 14.33 -4.68 10.24
N LEU A 101 13.04 -4.42 10.42
CA LEU A 101 12.26 -3.57 9.53
C LEU A 101 12.34 -2.07 9.88
N GLY A 102 13.05 -1.71 10.95
CA GLY A 102 13.21 -0.32 11.41
C GLY A 102 11.92 0.31 11.94
N HIS A 103 11.06 -0.48 12.57
CA HIS A 103 9.79 -0.04 13.16
C HIS A 103 9.77 -0.19 14.68
N THR A 104 8.71 0.31 15.32
CA THR A 104 8.43 0.02 16.73
C THR A 104 7.78 -1.36 16.88
N GLU A 105 7.99 -2.01 18.02
CA GLU A 105 7.35 -3.30 18.33
C GLU A 105 5.82 -3.22 18.22
N LEU A 106 5.21 -2.17 18.80
CA LEU A 106 3.77 -1.93 18.71
C LEU A 106 3.26 -1.87 17.27
N ARG A 107 4.07 -1.33 16.35
CA ARG A 107 3.71 -1.23 14.94
C ARG A 107 3.78 -2.58 14.24
N ILE A 108 4.72 -3.43 14.60
CA ILE A 108 4.78 -4.81 14.10
C ILE A 108 3.62 -5.64 14.65
N GLN A 109 3.33 -5.56 15.95
CA GLN A 109 2.18 -6.25 16.56
C GLN A 109 0.87 -5.91 15.83
N ARG A 110 0.62 -4.62 15.57
CA ARG A 110 -0.55 -4.18 14.78
C ARG A 110 -0.57 -4.72 13.36
N ALA A 111 0.59 -4.95 12.75
CA ALA A 111 0.69 -5.50 11.41
C ALA A 111 0.49 -7.02 11.38
N MET A 112 0.90 -7.74 12.43
CA MET A 112 0.63 -9.19 12.60
C MET A 112 -0.87 -9.48 12.65
N ASP A 113 -1.64 -8.63 13.34
CA ASP A 113 -3.09 -8.78 13.46
C ASP A 113 -3.85 -8.36 12.19
N HIS A 114 -3.16 -7.79 11.20
CA HIS A 114 -3.80 -7.18 10.04
C HIS A 114 -3.95 -8.16 8.87
N VAL A 115 -5.19 -8.48 8.52
CA VAL A 115 -5.51 -9.18 7.27
C VAL A 115 -5.57 -8.17 6.11
N VAL A 116 -4.66 -8.32 5.15
CA VAL A 116 -4.60 -7.44 3.96
C VAL A 116 -5.84 -7.65 3.08
N SER A 117 -6.58 -6.58 2.85
CA SER A 117 -7.80 -6.64 2.03
C SER A 117 -7.52 -7.00 0.57
N ASP A 118 -8.46 -7.71 -0.08
CA ASP A 118 -8.40 -8.03 -1.51
C ASP A 118 -8.18 -6.81 -2.40
N ASN A 119 -8.73 -5.65 -2.03
CA ASN A 119 -8.54 -4.42 -2.79
C ASN A 119 -7.07 -3.98 -2.79
N ILE A 120 -6.39 -4.06 -1.64
CA ILE A 120 -4.97 -3.73 -1.53
C ILE A 120 -4.13 -4.78 -2.24
N ASN A 121 -4.48 -6.08 -2.09
CA ASN A 121 -3.79 -7.15 -2.81
C ASN A 121 -3.86 -6.92 -4.32
N ASN A 122 -5.04 -6.65 -4.87
CA ASN A 122 -5.21 -6.36 -6.28
C ASN A 122 -4.40 -5.13 -6.75
N ILE A 123 -4.32 -4.07 -5.93
CA ILE A 123 -3.50 -2.89 -6.25
C ILE A 123 -2.01 -3.25 -6.31
N LEU A 124 -1.52 -4.05 -5.37
CA LEU A 124 -0.13 -4.48 -5.31
C LEU A 124 0.22 -5.37 -6.51
N ASP A 125 -0.63 -6.35 -6.83
CA ASP A 125 -0.42 -7.29 -7.94
C ASP A 125 -0.49 -6.57 -9.30
N ASP A 126 -1.39 -5.60 -9.45
CA ASP A 126 -1.48 -4.74 -10.62
C ASP A 126 -0.23 -3.88 -10.83
N ALA A 127 0.39 -3.43 -9.73
CA ALA A 127 1.62 -2.66 -9.79
C ALA A 127 2.80 -3.53 -10.24
N ASP A 128 2.90 -4.78 -9.76
CA ASP A 128 3.96 -5.72 -10.18
C ASP A 128 3.88 -6.05 -11.67
N LYS A 129 2.67 -6.29 -12.19
CA LYS A 129 2.42 -6.52 -13.62
C LYS A 129 2.73 -5.32 -14.51
N TRP A 130 2.81 -4.11 -13.95
CA TRP A 130 3.09 -2.91 -14.73
C TRP A 130 4.60 -2.67 -14.91
N THR A 131 5.40 -3.22 -14.00
CA THR A 131 6.87 -3.06 -14.00
C THR A 131 7.61 -4.25 -14.61
N GLY A 132 6.96 -5.40 -14.77
CA GLY A 132 7.47 -6.58 -15.48
C GLY A 132 7.01 -6.64 -16.92
#